data_AF-A0A926TWP0-F1
#
_entry.id   AF-A0A926TWP0-F1
#
_cell.length_a   1.000
_cell.length_b   1.000
_cell.length_c   1.000
_cell.angle_alpha   90.00
_cell.angle_beta   90.00
_cell.angle_gamma   90.00
#
_symmetry.space_group_name_H-M   'P 1'
#
loop_
_entity.id
_entity.type
_entity.pdbx_description
1 polymer ?
#
loop_
_entity_poly.entity_id
_entity_poly.type
_entity_poly.pdbx_seq_one_letter_code
_entity_poly.pdbx_strand_id
1 'polypeptide(L)'
;MRKPVLAPSLEHFLFQLSKNDEVLVTVLKGHLVIEALLVEVVQLRLFNDQPWKWSFPKKVDWCIESGYLSDEEGDAIKGLNDIRNDFAHILGHRLTFDTVFSLAGKLNNAGFIFSDETIYSDQSLSEEWYGIDGAIIEILNTIFFHLAGLLAENGGNDYSDG
;
A
#
# COMPACT_ATOMS: atom_id res chain seq x y z
N MET A 1 14.38 13.24 4.99
CA MET A 1 13.38 14.34 4.88
C MET A 1 12.93 14.36 3.43
N ARG A 2 11.64 14.10 3.16
CA ARG A 2 11.05 14.19 1.83
C ARG A 2 11.20 15.64 1.34
N LYS A 3 11.83 15.84 0.19
CA LYS A 3 12.07 17.16 -0.42
C LYS A 3 11.58 17.15 -1.85
N PRO A 4 11.01 18.26 -2.36
CA PRO A 4 10.62 18.36 -3.76
C PRO A 4 11.80 18.06 -4.69
N VAL A 5 11.56 17.27 -5.75
CA VAL A 5 12.55 17.05 -6.83
C VAL A 5 12.54 18.22 -7.80
N LEU A 6 11.36 18.83 -7.99
CA LEU A 6 11.16 19.97 -8.88
C LEU A 6 10.80 21.24 -8.10
N ALA A 7 11.22 22.39 -8.63
CA ALA A 7 10.74 23.68 -8.17
C ALA A 7 9.28 23.89 -8.60
N PRO A 8 8.40 24.46 -7.76
CA PRO A 8 7.04 24.79 -8.16
C PRO A 8 7.04 25.79 -9.33
N SER A 9 6.29 25.49 -10.40
CA SER A 9 6.08 26.40 -11.54
C SER A 9 4.68 26.25 -12.12
N LEU A 10 4.17 27.32 -12.77
CA LEU A 10 2.89 27.30 -13.46
C LEU A 10 2.86 26.26 -14.58
N GLU A 11 3.95 26.15 -15.34
CA GLU A 11 4.10 25.14 -16.39
C GLU A 11 3.98 23.73 -15.83
N HIS A 12 4.63 23.45 -14.69
CA HIS A 12 4.55 22.14 -14.05
C HIS A 12 3.13 21.85 -13.53
N PHE A 13 2.46 22.86 -12.96
CA PHE A 13 1.07 22.72 -12.53
C PHE A 13 0.13 22.35 -13.70
N LEU A 14 0.23 23.06 -14.82
CA LEU A 14 -0.58 22.78 -16.02
C LEU A 14 -0.26 21.41 -16.63
N PHE A 15 1.03 21.04 -16.67
CA PHE A 15 1.46 19.72 -17.14
C PHE A 15 0.87 18.59 -16.29
N GLN A 16 0.94 18.71 -14.96
CA GLN A 16 0.38 17.71 -14.02
C GLN A 16 -1.13 17.52 -14.20
N LEU A 17 -1.89 18.59 -14.40
CA LEU A 17 -3.33 18.51 -14.66
C LEU A 17 -3.67 17.82 -15.99
N SER A 18 -2.78 17.88 -16.97
CA SER A 18 -2.98 17.28 -18.29
C SER A 18 -2.54 15.81 -18.37
N LYS A 19 -1.76 15.33 -17.40
CA LYS A 19 -1.17 14.01 -17.44
C LYS A 19 -2.02 13.02 -16.65
N ASN A 20 -2.43 11.93 -17.30
CA ASN A 20 -2.95 10.76 -16.60
C ASN A 20 -1.75 9.94 -16.11
N ASP A 21 -1.49 9.97 -14.81
CA ASP A 21 -0.49 9.14 -14.16
C ASP A 21 -1.17 7.91 -13.57
N GLU A 22 -1.22 6.82 -14.34
CA GLU A 22 -1.97 5.62 -13.99
C GLU A 22 -1.41 4.94 -12.73
N VAL A 23 -0.08 4.89 -12.56
CA VAL A 23 0.58 4.38 -11.35
C VAL A 23 0.12 5.17 -10.12
N LEU A 24 0.18 6.51 -10.17
CA LEU A 24 -0.27 7.37 -9.06
C LEU A 24 -1.74 7.08 -8.71
N VAL A 25 -2.61 7.02 -9.72
CA VAL A 25 -4.04 6.76 -9.50
C VAL A 25 -4.26 5.39 -8.87
N THR A 26 -3.54 4.37 -9.34
CA THR A 26 -3.60 3.00 -8.81
C THR A 26 -3.14 2.95 -7.36
N VAL A 27 -1.99 3.53 -7.03
CA VAL A 27 -1.48 3.60 -5.64
C VAL A 27 -2.46 4.34 -4.73
N LEU A 28 -3.01 5.47 -5.15
CA LEU A 28 -3.97 6.23 -4.33
C LEU A 28 -5.26 5.45 -4.09
N LYS A 29 -5.83 4.84 -5.14
CA LYS A 29 -7.06 4.05 -5.00
C LYS A 29 -6.85 2.81 -4.15
N GLY A 30 -5.78 2.05 -4.40
CA GLY A 30 -5.45 0.87 -3.61
C GLY A 30 -5.17 1.20 -2.14
N HIS A 31 -4.42 2.28 -1.88
CA HIS A 31 -4.15 2.76 -0.52
C HIS A 31 -5.45 3.11 0.22
N LEU A 32 -6.42 3.75 -0.44
CA LEU A 32 -7.72 4.07 0.17
C LEU A 32 -8.53 2.82 0.53
N VAL A 33 -8.51 1.78 -0.31
CA VAL A 33 -9.20 0.51 -0.02
C VAL A 33 -8.55 -0.20 1.17
N ILE A 34 -7.22 -0.28 1.18
CA ILE A 34 -6.47 -0.87 2.30
C ILE A 34 -6.72 -0.08 3.60
N GLU A 35 -6.79 1.25 3.52
CA GLU A 35 -7.12 2.08 4.67
C GLU A 35 -8.54 1.85 5.20
N ALA A 36 -9.51 1.59 4.31
CA ALA A 36 -10.87 1.22 4.69
C ALA A 36 -10.92 -0.16 5.39
N LEU A 37 -10.17 -1.16 4.88
CA LEU A 37 -10.06 -2.46 5.54
C LEU A 37 -9.46 -2.34 6.95
N LEU A 38 -8.38 -1.57 7.10
CA LEU A 38 -7.79 -1.31 8.43
C LEU A 38 -8.80 -0.65 9.37
N VAL A 39 -9.65 0.26 8.88
CA VAL A 39 -10.73 0.85 9.68
C VAL A 39 -11.70 -0.23 10.16
N GLU A 40 -12.13 -1.14 9.30
CA GLU A 40 -13.05 -2.22 9.68
C GLU A 40 -12.41 -3.18 10.71
N VAL A 41 -11.14 -3.55 10.51
CA VAL A 41 -10.39 -4.37 11.49
C VAL A 41 -10.34 -3.69 12.85
N VAL A 42 -10.04 -2.39 12.90
CA VAL A 42 -10.02 -1.63 14.17
C VAL A 42 -11.40 -1.59 14.83
N GLN A 43 -12.46 -1.48 14.03
CA GLN A 43 -13.82 -1.40 14.52
C GLN A 43 -14.37 -2.73 15.07
N LEU A 44 -13.72 -3.86 14.83
CA LEU A 44 -14.07 -5.13 15.48
C LEU A 44 -14.00 -5.07 17.01
N ARG A 45 -13.16 -4.17 17.57
CA ARG A 45 -12.99 -4.02 19.03
C ARG A 45 -13.33 -2.62 19.54
N LEU A 46 -13.37 -1.61 18.67
CA LEU A 46 -13.60 -0.22 19.07
C LEU A 46 -14.90 0.34 18.49
N PHE A 47 -16.01 0.11 19.21
CA PHE A 47 -17.35 0.50 18.79
C PHE A 47 -17.62 2.02 18.84
N ASN A 48 -16.90 2.78 19.66
CA ASN A 48 -17.16 4.22 19.88
C ASN A 48 -16.02 5.15 19.42
N ASP A 49 -14.94 4.59 18.89
CA ASP A 49 -13.86 5.40 18.31
C ASP A 49 -14.13 5.73 16.85
N GLN A 50 -13.37 6.70 16.35
CA GLN A 50 -13.43 7.17 14.97
C GLN A 50 -12.11 6.83 14.25
N PRO A 51 -11.79 5.54 14.02
CA PRO A 51 -10.50 5.14 13.46
C PRO A 51 -10.23 5.72 12.07
N TRP A 52 -11.26 6.08 11.30
CA TRP A 52 -11.13 6.81 10.03
C TRP A 52 -10.45 8.19 10.18
N LYS A 53 -10.39 8.77 11.38
CA LYS A 53 -9.65 10.02 11.67
C LYS A 53 -8.18 9.78 12.03
N TRP A 54 -7.79 8.55 12.31
CA TRP A 54 -6.41 8.24 12.67
C TRP A 54 -5.53 8.32 11.44
N SER A 55 -4.22 8.55 11.61
CA SER A 55 -3.28 8.39 10.50
C SER A 55 -3.20 6.92 10.09
N PHE A 56 -2.79 6.65 8.85
CA PHE A 56 -2.60 5.27 8.38
C PHE A 56 -1.63 4.48 9.28
N PRO A 57 -0.42 4.99 9.63
CA PRO A 57 0.48 4.26 10.53
C PRO A 57 -0.16 3.95 11.88
N LYS A 58 -0.92 4.89 12.46
CA LYS A 58 -1.60 4.66 13.75
C LYS A 58 -2.61 3.51 13.69
N LYS A 59 -3.30 3.31 12.56
CA LYS A 59 -4.20 2.17 12.39
C LYS A 59 -3.41 0.86 12.36
N VAL A 60 -2.30 0.84 11.63
CA VAL A 60 -1.40 -0.32 11.55
C VAL A 60 -0.80 -0.64 12.92
N ASP A 61 -0.28 0.37 13.64
CA ASP A 61 0.27 0.22 14.99
C ASP A 61 -0.76 -0.37 15.95
N TRP A 62 -2.01 0.11 15.88
CA TRP A 62 -3.08 -0.46 16.69
C TRP A 62 -3.36 -1.93 16.36
N CYS A 63 -3.34 -2.30 15.08
CA CYS A 63 -3.52 -3.70 14.66
C CYS A 63 -2.39 -4.59 15.20
N ILE A 64 -1.15 -4.09 15.22
CA ILE A 64 -0.02 -4.77 15.86
C ILE A 64 -0.26 -4.93 17.37
N GLU A 65 -0.55 -3.83 18.07
CA GLU A 65 -0.78 -3.81 19.52
C GLU A 65 -1.94 -4.73 19.95
N SER A 66 -2.91 -4.92 19.07
CA SER A 66 -4.09 -5.76 19.29
C SER A 66 -3.90 -7.22 18.86
N GLY A 67 -2.71 -7.57 18.35
CA GLY A 67 -2.36 -8.92 17.92
C GLY A 67 -2.99 -9.37 16.60
N TYR A 68 -3.51 -8.44 15.80
CA TYR A 68 -4.03 -8.73 14.47
C TYR A 68 -2.91 -8.88 13.44
N LEU A 69 -1.85 -8.09 13.57
CA LEU A 69 -0.67 -8.15 12.72
C LEU A 69 0.56 -8.40 13.59
N SER A 70 1.55 -9.08 13.03
CA SER A 70 2.92 -9.07 13.52
C SER A 70 3.60 -7.72 13.27
N ASP A 71 4.72 -7.47 13.97
CA ASP A 71 5.55 -6.29 13.75
C ASP A 71 6.04 -6.23 12.29
N GLU A 72 6.48 -7.37 11.74
CA GLU A 72 6.96 -7.50 10.37
C GLU A 72 5.87 -7.18 9.34
N GLU A 73 4.64 -7.67 9.54
CA GLU A 73 3.52 -7.39 8.64
C GLU A 73 3.14 -5.92 8.67
N GLY A 74 3.07 -5.32 9.86
CA GLY A 74 2.75 -3.90 9.99
C GLY A 74 3.82 -3.00 9.36
N ASP A 75 5.10 -3.33 9.53
CA ASP A 75 6.19 -2.59 8.91
C ASP A 75 6.19 -2.73 7.38
N ALA A 76 5.85 -3.90 6.84
CA ALA A 76 5.69 -4.10 5.40
C ALA A 76 4.52 -3.28 4.84
N ILE A 77 3.35 -3.28 5.50
CA ILE A 77 2.17 -2.49 5.10
C ILE A 77 2.47 -0.97 5.17
N LYS A 78 3.23 -0.51 6.17
CA LYS A 78 3.67 0.90 6.25
C LYS A 78 4.55 1.30 5.06
N GLY A 79 5.28 0.35 4.45
CA GLY A 79 6.04 0.57 3.21
C GLY A 79 5.17 1.04 2.03
N LEU A 80 3.93 0.55 1.91
CA LEU A 80 2.98 1.06 0.91
C LEU A 80 2.62 2.53 1.20
N ASN A 81 2.39 2.87 2.47
CA ASN A 81 2.10 4.24 2.88
C ASN A 81 3.28 5.18 2.63
N ASP A 82 4.53 4.69 2.69
CA ASP A 82 5.69 5.48 2.29
C ASP A 82 5.68 5.82 0.80
N ILE A 83 5.38 4.86 -0.08
CA ILE A 83 5.20 5.12 -1.52
C ILE A 83 4.09 6.17 -1.75
N ARG A 84 2.94 6.00 -1.10
CA ARG A 84 1.83 6.97 -1.21
C ARG A 84 2.26 8.36 -0.73
N ASN A 85 3.01 8.44 0.36
CA ASN A 85 3.49 9.70 0.92
C ASN A 85 4.54 10.37 0.04
N ASP A 86 5.38 9.61 -0.64
CA ASP A 86 6.33 10.16 -1.61
C ASP A 86 5.58 10.83 -2.76
N PHE A 87 4.53 10.20 -3.31
CA PHE A 87 3.64 10.85 -4.27
C PHE A 87 2.97 12.11 -3.73
N ALA A 88 2.50 12.10 -2.47
CA ALA A 88 1.79 13.23 -1.87
C ALA A 88 2.69 14.40 -1.49
N HIS A 89 3.98 14.16 -1.20
CA HIS A 89 4.86 15.16 -0.59
C HIS A 89 6.07 15.56 -1.46
N ILE A 90 6.41 14.79 -2.49
CA ILE A 90 7.54 15.05 -3.36
C ILE A 90 7.04 15.48 -4.74
N LEU A 91 7.06 16.79 -5.00
CA LEU A 91 6.72 17.31 -6.33
C LEU A 91 7.69 16.76 -7.38
N GLY A 92 7.13 16.15 -8.43
CA GLY A 92 7.90 15.51 -9.49
C GLY A 92 8.39 14.09 -9.16
N HIS A 93 7.88 13.48 -8.09
CA HIS A 93 8.19 12.09 -7.77
C HIS A 93 7.84 11.16 -8.92
N ARG A 94 8.69 10.16 -9.13
CA ARG A 94 8.44 9.03 -10.02
C ARG A 94 8.76 7.77 -9.25
N LEU A 95 7.80 6.87 -9.18
CA LEU A 95 8.02 5.55 -8.64
C LEU A 95 9.02 4.82 -9.53
N THR A 96 9.93 4.06 -8.90
CA THR A 96 10.94 3.26 -9.59
C THR A 96 10.66 1.80 -9.38
N PHE A 97 11.04 0.96 -10.33
CA PHE A 97 10.86 -0.48 -10.21
C PHE A 97 11.59 -1.06 -8.99
N ASP A 98 12.82 -0.61 -8.72
CA ASP A 98 13.58 -0.98 -7.50
C ASP A 98 12.78 -0.77 -6.21
N THR A 99 12.03 0.33 -6.12
CA THR A 99 11.21 0.63 -4.93
C THR A 99 10.06 -0.35 -4.79
N VAL A 100 9.40 -0.68 -5.90
CA VAL A 100 8.28 -1.63 -5.94
C VAL A 100 8.76 -3.04 -5.61
N PHE A 101 9.84 -3.48 -6.26
CA PHE A 101 10.45 -4.79 -6.03
C PHE A 101 10.94 -4.94 -4.58
N SER A 102 11.55 -3.90 -4.01
CA SER A 102 11.95 -3.90 -2.61
C SER A 102 10.76 -4.03 -1.65
N LEU A 103 9.63 -3.40 -1.95
CA LEU A 103 8.41 -3.54 -1.15
C LEU A 103 7.83 -4.96 -1.27
N ALA A 104 7.79 -5.53 -2.47
CA ALA A 104 7.36 -6.92 -2.67
C ALA A 104 8.21 -7.90 -1.84
N GLY A 105 9.53 -7.75 -1.85
CA GLY A 105 10.44 -8.54 -1.02
C GLY A 105 10.18 -8.39 0.48
N LYS A 106 9.87 -7.16 0.95
CA LYS A 106 9.49 -6.94 2.36
C LYS A 106 8.20 -7.65 2.74
N LEU A 107 7.18 -7.59 1.88
CA LEU A 107 5.91 -8.28 2.10
C LEU A 107 6.12 -9.79 2.14
N ASN A 108 6.86 -10.36 1.20
CA ASN A 108 7.18 -11.79 1.23
C ASN A 108 7.91 -12.18 2.52
N ASN A 109 8.91 -11.40 2.96
CA ASN A 109 9.64 -11.68 4.20
C ASN A 109 8.76 -11.57 5.45
N ALA A 110 7.69 -10.77 5.40
CA ALA A 110 6.70 -10.65 6.45
C ALA A 110 5.61 -11.76 6.39
N GLY A 111 5.70 -12.69 5.43
CA GLY A 111 4.77 -13.83 5.33
C GLY A 111 3.57 -13.60 4.42
N PHE A 112 3.51 -12.50 3.67
CA PHE A 112 2.46 -12.28 2.67
C PHE A 112 2.63 -13.24 1.50
N ILE A 113 1.50 -13.77 1.02
CA ILE A 113 1.46 -14.75 -0.06
C ILE A 113 1.10 -14.05 -1.36
N PHE A 114 2.05 -14.05 -2.31
CA PHE A 114 1.84 -13.57 -3.67
C PHE A 114 1.28 -14.67 -4.56
N SER A 115 0.62 -14.29 -5.66
CA SER A 115 0.15 -15.26 -6.66
C SER A 115 1.29 -15.83 -7.51
N ASP A 116 2.38 -15.09 -7.66
CA ASP A 116 3.58 -15.47 -8.40
C ASP A 116 4.83 -15.02 -7.63
N GLU A 117 5.73 -15.97 -7.34
CA GLU A 117 6.97 -15.69 -6.61
C GLU A 117 7.96 -14.82 -7.40
N THR A 118 7.83 -14.77 -8.73
CA THR A 118 8.70 -13.98 -9.62
C THR A 118 8.64 -12.49 -9.26
N ILE A 119 7.51 -12.02 -8.71
CA ILE A 119 7.29 -10.64 -8.24
C ILE A 119 8.37 -10.15 -7.26
N TYR A 120 8.94 -11.04 -6.44
CA TYR A 120 9.95 -10.67 -5.43
C TYR A 120 11.25 -11.48 -5.52
N SER A 121 11.31 -12.55 -6.32
CA SER A 121 12.45 -13.46 -6.38
C SER A 121 13.45 -13.16 -7.49
N ASP A 122 12.98 -12.63 -8.64
CA ASP A 122 13.84 -12.23 -9.77
C ASP A 122 13.46 -10.84 -10.27
N GLN A 123 14.31 -9.87 -9.99
CA GLN A 123 14.05 -8.48 -10.33
C GLN A 123 13.97 -8.24 -11.84
N SER A 124 14.79 -8.93 -12.63
CA SER A 124 14.86 -8.69 -14.08
C SER A 124 13.61 -9.24 -14.76
N LEU A 125 13.22 -10.47 -14.41
CA LEU A 125 11.98 -11.07 -14.91
C LEU A 125 10.75 -10.34 -14.39
N SER A 126 10.76 -9.91 -13.12
CA SER A 126 9.66 -9.12 -12.56
C SER A 126 9.47 -7.80 -13.33
N GLU A 127 10.55 -7.10 -13.64
CA GLU A 127 10.48 -5.85 -14.41
C GLU A 127 9.97 -6.10 -15.83
N GLU A 128 10.46 -7.17 -16.48
CA GLU A 128 10.05 -7.55 -17.83
C GLU A 128 8.56 -7.92 -17.90
N TRP A 129 8.06 -8.69 -16.94
CA TRP A 129 6.72 -9.30 -17.02
C TRP A 129 5.62 -8.39 -16.47
N TYR A 130 5.91 -7.64 -15.42
CA TYR A 130 4.90 -6.84 -14.72
C TYR A 130 5.07 -5.34 -14.94
N GLY A 131 6.32 -4.89 -15.07
CA GLY A 131 6.66 -3.48 -14.92
C GLY A 131 6.17 -2.91 -13.58
N ILE A 132 6.20 -1.58 -13.45
CA ILE A 132 5.78 -0.89 -12.22
C ILE A 132 4.28 -1.10 -11.95
N ASP A 133 3.44 -0.98 -12.99
CA ASP A 133 1.99 -1.05 -12.86
C ASP A 133 1.53 -2.43 -12.36
N GLY A 134 1.97 -3.50 -13.02
CA GLY A 134 1.59 -4.87 -12.66
C GLY A 134 2.08 -5.24 -11.27
N ALA A 135 3.32 -4.88 -10.92
CA ALA A 135 3.89 -5.21 -9.62
C ALA A 135 3.21 -4.45 -8.47
N ILE A 136 2.80 -3.19 -8.69
CA ILE A 136 2.00 -2.44 -7.71
C ILE A 136 0.60 -3.04 -7.54
N ILE A 137 -0.06 -3.41 -8.63
CA ILE A 137 -1.39 -4.05 -8.56
C ILE A 137 -1.29 -5.34 -7.74
N GLU A 138 -0.26 -6.16 -7.99
CA GLU A 138 -0.06 -7.39 -7.23
C GLU A 138 0.20 -7.10 -5.74
N ILE A 139 1.07 -6.15 -5.40
CA ILE A 139 1.30 -5.75 -4.00
C ILE A 139 0.00 -5.31 -3.32
N LEU A 140 -0.82 -4.51 -4.00
CA LEU A 140 -2.10 -4.04 -3.48
C LEU A 140 -3.08 -5.18 -3.25
N ASN A 141 -3.18 -6.13 -4.21
CA ASN A 141 -4.02 -7.31 -4.09
C ASN A 141 -3.56 -8.20 -2.93
N THR A 142 -2.25 -8.44 -2.82
CA THR A 142 -1.64 -9.24 -1.75
C THR A 142 -1.98 -8.66 -0.36
N ILE A 143 -1.83 -7.35 -0.17
CA ILE A 143 -2.19 -6.70 1.10
C ILE A 143 -3.71 -6.76 1.33
N PHE A 144 -4.51 -6.52 0.28
CA PHE A 144 -5.97 -6.57 0.35
C PHE A 144 -6.45 -7.93 0.84
N PHE A 145 -6.05 -9.02 0.19
CA PHE A 145 -6.51 -10.36 0.53
C PHE A 145 -6.05 -10.80 1.92
N HIS A 146 -4.83 -10.42 2.31
CA HIS A 146 -4.34 -10.68 3.66
C HIS A 146 -5.22 -9.99 4.72
N LEU A 147 -5.49 -8.69 4.58
CA LEU A 147 -6.33 -7.94 5.53
C LEU A 147 -7.79 -8.37 5.50
N ALA A 148 -8.33 -8.72 4.32
CA ALA A 148 -9.68 -9.25 4.18
C ALA A 148 -9.82 -10.61 4.88
N GLY A 149 -8.86 -11.51 4.71
CA GLY A 149 -8.83 -12.80 5.41
C GLY A 149 -8.78 -12.61 6.93
N LEU A 150 -7.88 -11.73 7.40
CA LEU A 150 -7.79 -11.35 8.81
C LEU A 150 -9.13 -10.81 9.35
N LEU A 151 -9.79 -9.93 8.61
CA LEU A 151 -11.10 -9.38 8.99
C LEU A 151 -12.15 -10.50 9.13
N ALA A 152 -12.24 -11.40 8.16
CA ALA A 152 -13.19 -12.52 8.15
C ALA A 152 -12.93 -13.50 9.30
N GLU A 153 -11.67 -13.89 9.53
CA GLU A 153 -11.26 -14.78 10.62
C GLU A 153 -11.62 -14.24 12.01
N ASN A 154 -11.73 -12.91 12.14
CA ASN A 154 -12.06 -12.24 13.39
C ASN A 154 -13.52 -11.80 13.50
N GLY A 155 -14.39 -12.32 12.62
CA GLY A 155 -15.84 -12.12 12.68
C GLY A 155 -16.33 -10.82 12.01
N GLY A 156 -15.50 -10.20 11.18
CA GLY A 156 -15.89 -9.09 10.30
C GLY A 156 -16.53 -9.56 9.00
N ASN A 157 -16.67 -8.63 8.05
CA ASN A 157 -17.16 -8.95 6.72
C ASN A 157 -16.14 -9.80 5.95
N ASP A 158 -16.67 -10.71 5.12
CA ASP A 158 -15.86 -11.51 4.21
C ASP A 158 -15.81 -10.85 2.82
N TYR A 159 -14.60 -10.53 2.37
CA TYR A 159 -14.33 -9.94 1.07
C TYR A 159 -13.46 -10.84 0.18
N SER A 160 -13.23 -12.12 0.55
CA SER A 160 -12.40 -13.03 -0.25
C SER A 160 -13.11 -13.56 -1.50
N ASP A 161 -14.44 -13.48 -1.57
CA ASP A 161 -15.27 -14.05 -2.64
C ASP A 161 -15.61 -13.04 -3.76
N GLY A 162 -14.62 -12.32 -4.28
CA GLY A 162 -14.77 -11.40 -5.41
C GLY A 162 -15.18 -12.04 -6.73
#